data_AF-A0A2A3D2R3-F1
#
_entry.id   AF-A0A2A3D2R3-F1
#
_cell.length_a   1.000
_cell.length_b   1.000
_cell.length_c   1.000
_cell.angle_alpha   90.00
_cell.angle_beta   90.00
_cell.angle_gamma   90.00
#
_symmetry.space_group_name_H-M   'P 1'
#
loop_
_entity.id
_entity.type
_entity.pdbx_description
1 polymer ?
#
loop_
_entity_poly.entity_id
_entity_poly.type
_entity_poly.pdbx_seq_one_letter_code
_entity_poly.pdbx_strand_id
1 'polypeptide(L)'
;MRDLSPSRLAAMRAELRAGIDIQAVDAAEALEREFGYFYEHGMYWKHLDEIDGAKLARVDRLWLEAVEGLVAPALEECDAAE
;
A
#
# COMPACT_ATOMS: atom_id res chain seq x y z
N MET A 1 -11.53 22.98 12.49
CA MET A 1 -11.63 21.75 11.67
C MET A 1 -13.07 21.57 11.28
N ARG A 2 -13.36 21.29 10.00
CA ARG A 2 -14.68 20.78 9.61
C ARG A 2 -14.65 19.28 9.85
N ASP A 3 -15.40 18.81 10.83
CA ASP A 3 -15.54 17.39 11.07
C ASP A 3 -16.27 16.74 9.88
N LEU A 4 -15.73 15.64 9.38
CA LEU A 4 -16.37 14.86 8.32
C LEU A 4 -17.57 14.13 8.94
N SER A 5 -18.76 14.31 8.38
CA SER A 5 -19.92 13.54 8.83
C SER A 5 -19.68 12.04 8.61
N PRO A 6 -20.26 11.16 9.44
CA PRO A 6 -20.13 9.71 9.27
C PRO A 6 -20.52 9.23 7.87
N SER A 7 -21.56 9.83 7.27
CA SER A 7 -22.00 9.55 5.90
C SER A 7 -20.96 9.92 4.86
N ARG A 8 -20.28 11.06 5.02
CA ARG A 8 -19.21 11.51 4.12
C ARG A 8 -17.97 10.63 4.25
N LEU A 9 -17.62 10.21 5.46
CA LEU A 9 -16.55 9.24 5.70
C LEU A 9 -16.86 7.88 5.04
N ALA A 10 -18.10 7.41 5.15
CA ALA A 10 -18.51 6.14 4.54
C ALA A 10 -18.44 6.19 3.01
N ALA A 11 -18.88 7.30 2.40
CA ALA A 11 -18.79 7.52 0.96
C ALA A 11 -17.33 7.53 0.48
N MET A 12 -16.45 8.30 1.14
CA MET A 12 -15.03 8.35 0.79
C MET A 12 -14.35 6.97 0.92
N ARG A 13 -14.68 6.18 1.95
CA ARG A 13 -14.16 4.81 2.09
C ARG A 13 -14.65 3.87 0.99
N ALA A 14 -15.89 4.03 0.54
CA ALA A 14 -16.44 3.22 -0.53
C ALA A 14 -15.79 3.56 -1.88
N GLU A 15 -15.57 4.85 -2.16
CA GLU A 15 -14.85 5.32 -3.35
C GLU A 15 -13.41 4.80 -3.38
N LEU A 16 -12.68 4.93 -2.26
CA LEU A 16 -11.32 4.40 -2.15
C LEU A 16 -11.28 2.89 -2.39
N ARG A 17 -12.17 2.12 -1.76
CA ARG A 17 -12.22 0.65 -1.95
C ARG A 17 -12.57 0.25 -3.38
N ALA A 18 -13.41 1.04 -4.06
CA ALA A 18 -13.82 0.73 -5.43
C ALA A 18 -12.68 0.88 -6.45
N GLY A 19 -11.65 1.68 -6.15
CA GLY A 19 -10.49 1.83 -7.01
C GLY A 19 -9.31 0.91 -6.68
N ILE A 20 -9.39 0.09 -5.62
CA ILE A 20 -8.35 -0.90 -5.31
C ILE A 20 -8.58 -2.14 -6.17
N ASP A 21 -7.56 -2.55 -6.93
CA ASP A 21 -7.58 -3.86 -7.60
C ASP A 21 -7.28 -4.97 -6.58
N ILE A 22 -8.34 -5.66 -6.16
CA ILE A 22 -8.25 -6.73 -5.16
C ILE A 22 -7.43 -7.93 -5.66
N GLN A 23 -7.35 -8.17 -6.97
CA GLN A 23 -6.56 -9.29 -7.50
C GLN A 23 -5.06 -9.00 -7.38
N ALA A 24 -4.65 -7.75 -7.59
CA ALA A 24 -3.27 -7.34 -7.37
C ALA A 24 -2.89 -7.39 -5.89
N VAL A 25 -3.82 -7.02 -4.99
CA VAL A 25 -3.64 -7.19 -3.53
C VAL A 25 -3.46 -8.66 -3.16
N ASP A 26 -4.36 -9.54 -3.61
CA ASP A 26 -4.30 -10.97 -3.32
C ASP A 26 -2.98 -11.59 -3.83
N ALA A 27 -2.51 -11.16 -5.00
CA ALA A 27 -1.25 -11.60 -5.58
C ALA A 27 -0.02 -11.11 -4.79
N ALA A 28 -0.06 -9.87 -4.29
CA ALA A 28 1.00 -9.33 -3.44
C ALA A 28 1.09 -10.10 -2.10
N GLU A 29 -0.05 -10.31 -1.43
CA GLU A 29 -0.10 -11.07 -0.17
C GLU A 29 0.37 -12.51 -0.34
N ALA A 30 0.03 -13.17 -1.46
CA ALA A 30 0.47 -14.52 -1.75
C ALA A 30 2.00 -14.60 -1.89
N LEU A 31 2.62 -13.63 -2.58
CA LEU A 31 4.07 -13.57 -2.75
C LEU A 31 4.81 -13.22 -1.47
N GLU A 32 4.28 -12.32 -0.65
CA GLU A 32 4.86 -12.01 0.67
C GLU A 32 4.89 -13.25 1.57
N ARG A 33 3.82 -14.05 1.56
CA ARG A 33 3.77 -15.32 2.29
C ARG A 33 4.74 -16.36 1.73
N GLU A 34 4.84 -16.48 0.40
CA GLU A 34 5.79 -17.38 -0.26
C GLU A 34 7.24 -17.04 0.10
N PHE A 35 7.56 -15.74 0.19
CA PHE A 35 8.91 -15.27 0.50
C PHE A 35 9.22 -15.20 2.00
N GLY A 36 8.22 -15.41 2.87
CA GLY A 36 8.37 -15.26 4.32
C GLY A 36 8.50 -13.79 4.75
N TYR A 37 8.07 -12.85 3.91
CA TYR A 37 8.07 -11.41 4.19
C TYR A 37 6.79 -10.92 4.87
N PHE A 38 5.86 -11.83 5.14
CA PHE A 38 4.69 -11.53 5.95
C PHE A 38 5.07 -11.51 7.44
N TYR A 39 5.47 -10.34 7.93
CA TYR A 39 5.78 -10.14 9.35
C TYR A 39 4.52 -9.67 10.10
N GLU A 40 3.85 -10.58 10.81
CA GLU A 40 2.61 -10.30 11.57
C GLU A 40 2.71 -9.12 12.54
N HIS A 41 3.92 -8.82 13.01
CA HIS A 41 4.17 -7.76 13.98
C HIS A 41 4.51 -6.41 13.32
N GLY A 42 4.56 -6.37 11.98
CA GLY A 42 4.95 -5.19 11.20
C GLY A 42 6.43 -4.84 11.28
N MET A 43 7.26 -5.62 11.99
CA MET A 43 8.67 -5.32 12.26
C MET A 43 9.63 -5.83 11.17
N TYR A 44 9.31 -5.63 9.90
CA TYR A 44 10.14 -6.09 8.77
C TYR A 44 11.57 -5.50 8.81
N TRP A 45 11.75 -4.31 9.39
CA TRP A 45 13.05 -3.64 9.54
C TRP A 45 14.06 -4.42 10.41
N LYS A 46 13.62 -5.44 11.16
CA LYS A 46 14.51 -6.32 11.92
C LYS A 46 15.12 -7.44 11.06
N HIS A 47 14.60 -7.62 9.86
CA HIS A 47 14.93 -8.73 8.96
C HIS A 47 15.50 -8.23 7.62
N LEU A 48 16.01 -6.99 7.56
CA LEU A 48 16.51 -6.39 6.32
C LEU A 48 17.60 -7.22 5.65
N ASP A 49 18.45 -7.88 6.45
CA ASP A 49 19.52 -8.76 5.95
C ASP A 49 18.99 -10.07 5.32
N GLU A 50 17.73 -10.43 5.59
CA GLU A 50 17.05 -11.64 5.09
C GLU A 50 16.17 -11.33 3.87
N ILE A 51 15.99 -10.05 3.52
CA ILE A 51 15.15 -9.59 2.43
C ILE A 51 15.98 -9.47 1.15
N ASP A 52 15.54 -10.18 0.12
CA ASP A 52 16.09 -10.11 -1.23
C ASP A 52 15.44 -8.93 -1.95
N GLY A 53 16.24 -7.93 -2.34
CA GLY A 53 15.73 -6.73 -3.00
C GLY A 53 15.00 -6.99 -4.32
N ALA A 54 15.35 -8.04 -5.06
CA ALA A 54 14.66 -8.39 -6.31
C ALA A 54 13.28 -8.99 -6.04
N LYS A 55 13.15 -9.78 -4.96
CA LYS A 55 11.86 -10.30 -4.51
C LYS A 55 10.97 -9.19 -3.97
N LEU A 56 11.54 -8.28 -3.18
CA LEU A 56 10.83 -7.11 -2.66
C LEU A 56 10.30 -6.23 -3.80
N ALA A 57 11.13 -5.91 -4.79
CA ALA A 57 10.71 -5.11 -5.94
C ALA A 57 9.58 -5.77 -6.77
N ARG A 58 9.42 -7.09 -6.69
CA ARG A 58 8.31 -7.81 -7.33
C ARG A 58 7.01 -7.64 -6.54
N VAL A 59 7.08 -7.69 -5.21
CA VAL A 59 5.95 -7.41 -4.32
C VAL A 59 5.51 -5.95 -4.46
N ASP A 60 6.46 -5.00 -4.45
CA ASP A 60 6.17 -3.57 -4.60
C ASP A 60 5.42 -3.24 -5.89
N ARG A 61 5.76 -3.89 -7.01
CA ARG A 61 5.04 -3.69 -8.28
C ARG A 61 3.57 -4.08 -8.19
N LEU A 62 3.25 -5.18 -7.51
CA LEU A 62 1.86 -5.61 -7.34
C LEU A 62 1.08 -4.66 -6.44
N TRP A 63 1.73 -4.12 -5.40
CA TRP A 63 1.13 -3.08 -4.57
C TRP A 63 0.87 -1.79 -5.34
N LEU A 64 1.79 -1.38 -6.23
CA LEU A 64 1.60 -0.21 -7.10
C LEU A 64 0.49 -0.44 -8.13
N GLU A 65 0.45 -1.61 -8.76
CA GLU A 65 -0.62 -2.01 -9.69
C GLU A 65 -1.99 -1.99 -8.99
N ALA A 66 -2.05 -2.44 -7.73
CA ALA A 66 -3.28 -2.46 -6.94
C ALA A 66 -3.92 -1.08 -6.74
N VAL A 67 -3.14 -0.01 -6.84
CA VAL A 67 -3.58 1.37 -6.58
C VAL A 67 -3.35 2.32 -7.76
N GLU A 68 -2.92 1.82 -8.91
CA GLU A 68 -2.59 2.63 -10.10
C GLU A 68 -3.80 3.46 -10.58
N GLY A 69 -5.02 2.95 -10.38
CA GLY A 69 -6.26 3.68 -10.69
C GLY A 69 -6.68 4.72 -9.64
N LEU A 70 -6.04 4.74 -8.47
CA LEU A 70 -6.35 5.62 -7.34
C LEU A 70 -5.48 6.86 -7.25
N VAL A 71 -4.56 7.06 -8.22
CA VAL A 71 -3.53 8.10 -8.18
C VAL A 71 -4.16 9.46 -7.90
N ALA A 72 -3.97 9.93 -6.66
CA ALA A 72 -4.13 11.33 -6.30
C ALA A 72 -3.18 12.14 -7.20
N PRO A 73 -3.53 13.39 -7.57
CA PRO A 73 -2.60 14.25 -8.29
C PRO A 73 -1.25 14.25 -7.55
N ALA A 74 -0.16 14.24 -8.32
CA ALA A 74 1.20 14.23 -7.78
C ALA A 74 1.26 15.21 -6.60
N LEU A 75 1.43 14.65 -5.39
CA LEU A 75 1.61 15.48 -4.21
C LEU A 75 2.90 16.24 -4.48
N GLU A 76 2.82 17.58 -4.52
CA GLU A 76 4.00 18.44 -4.50
C GLU A 76 4.89 17.90 -3.37
N GLU A 77 6.14 17.58 -3.71
CA GLU A 77 7.12 17.08 -2.76
C GLU A 77 7.05 18.00 -1.53
N CYS A 78 6.84 17.43 -0.34
CA CYS A 78 7.02 18.18 0.88
C CYS A 78 8.48 18.59 0.90
N ASP A 79 8.77 19.82 0.45
CA ASP A 79 10.03 20.50 0.71
C ASP A 79 10.21 20.47 2.22
N ALA A 80 11.04 19.53 2.68
CA ALA A 80 11.53 19.52 4.03
C ALA A 80 12.35 20.80 4.16
N ALA A 81 11.69 21.85 4.66
CA ALA A 81 12.36 23.09 4.99
C ALA A 81 13.55 22.77 5.91
N GLU A 82 14.68 23.28 5.45
CA GLU A 82 16.07 23.21 5.94
C GLU A 82 16.25 23.24 7.47
#